data_AF-A0A384IFM8-F1
#
_entry.id   AF-A0A384IFM8-F1
#
_cell.length_a   1.000
_cell.length_b   1.000
_cell.length_c   1.000
_cell.angle_alpha   90.00
_cell.angle_beta   90.00
_cell.angle_gamma   90.00
#
_symmetry.space_group_name_H-M   'P 1'
#
loop_
_entity.id
_entity.type
_entity.pdbx_description
1 polymer ?
#
loop_
_entity_poly.entity_id
_entity_poly.type
_entity_poly.pdbx_seq_one_letter_code
_entity_poly.pdbx_strand_id
1 'polypeptide(L)'
;MPSPAADERPAAPLPMRVRPHLGESTETYIRRLAKANHLRPSALHAIACGPPNWTGKPRLDRLSTLTGHPADHLNLALTDAIVPRRRTTVTGQYQRLPRGTYLLYRAIRKDAEAGLSLRHLAQRHGVSRRTVRAALTAVMPPARERPSHYRKTPVIASVRHIIVPMITQDVSAKDIWKTLMDDHGISISFSTLNAYVRNQRTGYRGPTPPIC
;
A
#
# COMPACT_ATOMS: atom_id res chain seq x y z
N MET A 1 -9.88 26.86 -2.27
CA MET A 1 -8.55 26.38 -2.72
C MET A 1 -7.56 26.63 -1.59
N PRO A 2 -7.14 25.63 -0.79
CA PRO A 2 -6.12 25.91 0.22
C PRO A 2 -4.74 26.02 -0.45
N SER A 3 -4.08 27.14 -0.18
CA SER A 3 -2.79 27.56 -0.73
C SER A 3 -1.65 26.58 -0.38
N PRO A 4 -0.75 26.21 -1.31
CA PRO A 4 0.36 25.29 -1.02
C PRO A 4 1.52 25.93 -0.22
N ALA A 5 1.46 27.22 0.10
CA ALA A 5 2.62 28.00 0.54
C ALA A 5 2.83 28.12 2.07
N ALA A 6 1.95 27.56 2.90
CA ALA A 6 1.90 27.96 4.31
C ALA A 6 2.88 27.24 5.28
N ASP A 7 3.63 26.21 4.85
CA ASP A 7 4.44 25.43 5.81
C ASP A 7 5.81 24.93 5.28
N GLU A 8 6.35 25.64 4.29
CA GLU A 8 7.71 25.45 3.75
C GLU A 8 8.75 26.22 4.58
N ARG A 9 8.70 26.20 5.91
CA ARG A 9 9.90 26.62 6.65
C ARG A 9 10.99 25.58 6.38
N PRO A 10 12.10 25.93 5.70
CA PRO A 10 13.18 24.99 5.48
C PRO A 10 13.67 24.57 6.86
N ALA A 11 13.55 23.29 7.17
CA ALA A 11 14.08 22.76 8.41
C ALA A 11 15.58 23.09 8.43
N ALA A 12 16.05 23.75 9.49
CA ALA A 12 17.46 24.09 9.63
C ALA A 12 18.31 22.82 9.44
N PRO A 13 19.46 22.92 8.76
CA PRO A 13 20.30 21.76 8.54
C PRO A 13 20.72 21.16 9.89
N LEU A 14 20.69 19.84 9.97
CA LEU A 14 21.12 19.10 11.14
C LEU A 14 22.60 19.35 11.42
N PRO A 15 23.01 19.38 12.69
CA PRO A 15 24.41 19.63 13.07
C PRO A 15 25.35 18.56 12.53
N MET A 16 24.95 17.29 12.55
CA MET A 16 25.73 16.20 11.98
C MET A 16 25.21 15.77 10.61
N ARG A 17 26.03 16.01 9.59
CA ARG A 17 25.76 15.68 8.18
C ARG A 17 26.33 14.32 7.82
N VAL A 18 25.52 13.29 7.99
CA VAL A 18 25.90 11.91 7.73
C VAL A 18 25.79 11.61 6.23
N ARG A 19 26.89 11.16 5.61
CA ARG A 19 26.91 10.76 4.19
C ARG A 19 26.09 9.49 3.97
N PRO A 20 25.21 9.42 2.95
CA PRO A 20 24.47 8.20 2.60
C PRO A 20 25.43 7.11 2.07
N HIS A 21 25.15 5.84 2.36
CA HIS A 21 25.87 4.73 1.72
C HIS A 21 25.15 4.30 0.46
N LEU A 22 25.90 3.84 -0.54
CA LEU A 22 25.36 3.32 -1.79
C LEU A 22 24.61 2.00 -1.53
N GLY A 23 23.36 1.91 -1.97
CA GLY A 23 22.49 0.75 -1.72
C GLY A 23 21.81 0.75 -0.35
N GLU A 24 21.90 1.83 0.43
CA GLU A 24 21.20 1.97 1.70
C GLU A 24 19.71 2.27 1.46
N SER A 25 18.80 1.71 2.26
CA SER A 25 17.39 2.10 2.20
C SER A 25 17.21 3.51 2.81
N THR A 26 16.20 4.25 2.35
CA THR A 26 15.89 5.58 2.91
C THR A 26 15.69 5.54 4.42
N GLU A 27 15.07 4.46 4.91
CA GLU A 27 14.82 4.29 6.34
C GLU A 27 16.08 4.02 7.15
N THR A 28 16.95 3.12 6.66
CA THR A 28 18.23 2.81 7.31
C THR A 28 19.06 4.10 7.42
N TYR A 29 19.08 4.89 6.34
CA TYR A 29 19.73 6.19 6.33
C TYR A 29 19.15 7.15 7.37
N ILE A 30 17.83 7.30 7.44
CA ILE A 30 17.15 8.16 8.43
C ILE A 30 17.48 7.72 9.86
N ARG A 31 17.51 6.42 10.15
CA ARG A 31 17.85 5.91 11.48
C ARG A 31 19.27 6.25 11.87
N ARG A 32 20.23 6.06 10.96
CA ARG A 32 21.64 6.38 11.19
C ARG A 32 21.83 7.89 11.38
N LEU A 33 21.16 8.69 10.57
CA LEU A 33 21.14 10.15 10.69
C LEU A 33 20.53 10.62 12.01
N ALA A 34 19.43 10.00 12.45
CA ALA A 34 18.78 10.29 13.73
C ALA A 34 19.71 9.94 14.90
N LYS A 35 20.32 8.75 14.88
CA LYS A 35 21.27 8.31 15.92
C LYS A 35 22.47 9.24 16.02
N ALA A 36 23.03 9.67 14.88
CA ALA A 36 24.15 10.63 14.86
C ALA A 36 23.76 11.99 15.45
N ASN A 37 22.54 12.44 15.22
CA ASN A 37 22.05 13.72 15.77
C ASN A 37 21.35 13.57 17.14
N HIS A 38 21.44 12.40 17.79
CA HIS A 38 20.74 12.09 19.05
C HIS A 38 19.22 12.36 19.02
N LEU A 39 18.61 12.16 17.85
CA LEU A 39 17.17 12.29 17.64
C LEU A 39 16.48 10.93 17.64
N ARG A 40 15.18 10.93 17.95
CA ARG A 40 14.35 9.74 17.73
C ARG A 40 14.15 9.50 16.24
N PRO A 41 14.34 8.25 15.74
CA PRO A 41 14.08 7.91 14.34
C PRO A 41 12.67 8.31 13.88
N SER A 42 11.65 8.09 14.70
CA SER A 42 10.25 8.43 14.38
C SER A 42 10.04 9.93 14.21
N ALA A 43 10.72 10.76 15.01
CA ALA A 43 10.66 12.21 14.92
C ALA A 43 11.32 12.73 13.65
N LEU A 44 12.53 12.23 13.34
CA LEU A 44 13.23 12.62 12.12
C LEU A 44 12.49 12.15 10.86
N HIS A 45 11.94 10.93 10.88
CA HIS A 45 11.08 10.42 9.81
C HIS A 45 9.87 11.33 9.57
N ALA A 46 9.19 11.76 10.64
CA ALA A 46 8.06 12.67 10.54
C ALA A 46 8.46 14.01 9.89
N ILE A 47 9.57 14.61 10.31
CA ILE A 47 10.09 15.87 9.73
C ILE A 47 10.44 15.68 8.24
N ALA A 48 11.04 14.55 7.89
CA ALA A 48 11.39 14.22 6.50
C ALA A 48 10.16 13.97 5.61
N CYS A 49 9.05 13.50 6.17
CA CYS A 49 7.78 13.38 5.45
C CYS A 49 7.10 14.75 5.27
N GLY A 50 7.02 15.52 6.37
CA GLY A 50 6.35 16.81 6.43
C GLY A 50 4.81 16.74 6.30
N PRO A 51 4.13 17.88 6.45
CA PRO A 51 2.68 17.96 6.26
C PRO A 51 2.29 17.71 4.78
N PRO A 52 1.08 17.18 4.52
CA PRO A 52 0.05 16.77 5.48
C PRO A 52 0.26 15.36 6.07
N ASN A 53 1.17 14.56 5.49
CA ASN A 53 1.29 13.13 5.78
C ASN A 53 2.61 12.79 6.49
N TRP A 54 2.64 12.98 7.81
CA TRP A 54 3.81 12.76 8.67
C TRP A 54 4.30 11.31 8.76
N THR A 55 3.49 10.34 8.36
CA THR A 55 3.80 8.90 8.40
C THR A 55 3.94 8.26 7.02
N GLY A 56 4.05 9.10 5.99
CA GLY A 56 4.18 8.69 4.59
C GLY A 56 5.60 8.26 4.23
N LYS A 57 5.90 8.29 2.93
CA LYS A 57 7.27 8.09 2.43
C LYS A 57 8.06 9.39 2.61
N PRO A 58 9.29 9.35 3.17
CA PRO A 58 10.15 10.53 3.28
C PRO A 58 10.36 11.26 1.95
N ARG A 59 10.39 12.59 2.00
CA ARG A 59 10.64 13.42 0.81
C ARG A 59 12.12 13.73 0.70
N LEU A 60 12.71 13.42 -0.46
CA LEU A 60 14.14 13.64 -0.69
C LEU A 60 14.52 15.12 -0.67
N ASP A 61 13.63 16.01 -1.14
CA ASP A 61 13.83 17.46 -1.05
C ASP A 61 14.03 17.91 0.41
N ARG A 62 13.22 17.38 1.33
CA ARG A 62 13.35 17.70 2.77
C ARG A 62 14.60 17.08 3.38
N LEU A 63 14.94 15.85 3.01
CA LEU A 63 16.20 15.23 3.44
C LEU A 63 17.41 16.00 2.90
N SER A 64 17.34 16.54 1.69
CA SER A 64 18.38 17.39 1.12
C SER A 64 18.57 18.66 1.97
N THR A 65 17.48 19.35 2.32
CA THR A 65 17.56 20.52 3.20
C THR A 65 18.10 20.17 4.59
N LEU A 66 17.63 19.07 5.19
CA LEU A 66 18.06 18.62 6.52
C LEU A 66 19.53 18.20 6.58
N THR A 67 20.03 17.55 5.54
CA THR A 67 21.39 16.97 5.53
C THR A 67 22.41 17.89 4.87
N GLY A 68 21.96 18.88 4.10
CA GLY A 68 22.82 19.70 3.25
C GLY A 68 23.43 18.93 2.06
N HIS A 69 22.92 17.74 1.74
CA HIS A 69 23.32 16.98 0.55
C HIS A 69 22.41 17.30 -0.64
N PRO A 70 22.92 17.37 -1.87
CA PRO A 70 22.07 17.56 -3.03
C PRO A 70 21.11 16.37 -3.21
N ALA A 71 19.88 16.65 -3.63
CA ALA A 71 18.85 15.61 -3.83
C ALA A 71 19.30 14.50 -4.79
N ASP A 72 20.12 14.83 -5.80
CA ASP A 72 20.67 13.86 -6.76
C ASP A 72 21.60 12.83 -6.11
N HIS A 73 22.40 13.26 -5.13
CA HIS A 73 23.26 12.34 -4.38
C HIS A 73 22.43 11.37 -3.54
N LEU A 74 21.33 11.83 -2.94
CA LEU A 74 20.40 10.96 -2.23
C LEU A 74 19.67 10.00 -3.18
N ASN A 75 19.31 10.47 -4.39
CA ASN A 75 18.68 9.63 -5.42
C ASN A 75 19.58 8.48 -5.87
N LEU A 76 20.88 8.74 -6.05
CA LEU A 76 21.84 7.73 -6.49
C LEU A 76 22.22 6.75 -5.38
N ALA A 77 22.30 7.22 -4.13
CA ALA A 77 22.71 6.38 -3.02
C ALA A 77 21.58 5.49 -2.49
N LEU A 78 20.34 6.01 -2.42
CA LEU A 78 19.25 5.33 -1.72
C LEU A 78 18.41 4.44 -2.65
N THR A 79 18.24 3.17 -2.29
CA THR A 79 17.56 2.16 -3.13
C THR A 79 16.11 2.53 -3.45
N ASP A 80 15.39 3.07 -2.47
CA ASP A 80 13.96 3.33 -2.59
C ASP A 80 13.64 4.75 -3.04
N ALA A 81 14.65 5.56 -3.38
CA ALA A 81 14.47 6.95 -3.79
C ALA A 81 13.55 7.09 -5.01
N ILE A 82 13.74 6.21 -6.01
CA ILE A 82 13.18 6.35 -7.36
C ILE A 82 11.78 5.72 -7.50
N VAL A 83 11.26 4.99 -6.50
CA VAL A 83 9.95 4.31 -6.67
C VAL A 83 8.83 5.35 -6.89
N PRO A 84 8.16 5.35 -8.06
CA PRO A 84 7.19 6.36 -8.42
C PRO A 84 6.05 6.42 -7.40
N ARG A 85 5.68 7.65 -6.99
CA ARG A 85 4.61 7.96 -6.01
C ARG A 85 3.20 7.58 -6.45
N ARG A 86 3.05 6.81 -7.52
CA ARG A 86 1.78 6.27 -7.96
C ARG A 86 2.01 4.82 -8.29
N ARG A 87 1.24 3.92 -7.67
CA ARG A 87 0.76 2.76 -8.39
C ARG A 87 0.05 3.32 -9.61
N THR A 88 0.77 3.51 -10.72
CA THR A 88 0.14 3.55 -12.02
C THR A 88 -0.47 2.18 -12.13
N THR A 89 -1.73 2.08 -11.73
CA THR A 89 -2.52 0.92 -12.09
C THR A 89 -2.53 1.05 -13.60
N VAL A 90 -1.71 0.24 -14.28
CA VAL A 90 -1.86 0.01 -15.70
C VAL A 90 -3.18 -0.73 -15.81
N THR A 91 -4.28 0.00 -15.62
CA THR A 91 -5.59 -0.43 -16.04
C THR A 91 -5.48 -0.46 -17.55
N GLY A 92 -5.14 -1.63 -18.09
CA GLY A 92 -5.44 -1.92 -19.48
C GLY A 92 -6.86 -1.42 -19.74
N GLN A 93 -7.03 -0.63 -20.78
CA GLN A 93 -8.30 -0.01 -21.12
C GLN A 93 -9.30 -1.10 -21.52
N TYR A 94 -9.89 -1.77 -20.54
CA TYR A 94 -11.04 -2.62 -20.77
C TYR A 94 -12.22 -1.69 -21.05
N GLN A 95 -12.88 -1.85 -22.19
CA GLN A 95 -14.12 -1.17 -22.48
C GLN A 95 -15.10 -1.45 -21.33
N ARG A 96 -15.43 -0.42 -20.54
CA ARG A 96 -16.36 -0.57 -19.42
C ARG A 96 -17.74 -0.85 -20.01
N LEU A 97 -18.12 -2.12 -20.07
CA LEU A 97 -19.49 -2.50 -20.42
C LEU A 97 -20.47 -1.91 -19.39
N PRO A 98 -21.70 -1.55 -19.79
CA PRO A 98 -22.73 -1.08 -18.87
C PRO A 98 -22.90 -2.01 -17.66
N ARG A 99 -23.27 -1.42 -16.51
CA ARG A 99 -23.49 -2.18 -15.27
C ARG A 99 -24.54 -3.28 -15.50
N GLY A 100 -24.21 -4.52 -15.15
CA GLY A 100 -25.08 -5.69 -15.34
C GLY A 100 -24.76 -6.54 -16.57
N THR A 101 -24.25 -5.94 -17.66
CA THR A 101 -23.88 -6.70 -18.87
C THR A 101 -22.78 -7.72 -18.60
N TYR A 102 -21.85 -7.39 -17.69
CA TYR A 102 -20.80 -8.33 -17.26
C TYR A 102 -21.38 -9.59 -16.58
N LEU A 103 -22.34 -9.42 -15.67
CA LEU A 103 -22.96 -10.54 -14.96
C LEU A 103 -23.78 -11.41 -15.90
N LEU A 104 -24.49 -10.78 -16.83
CA LEU A 104 -25.23 -11.45 -17.90
C LEU A 104 -24.31 -12.29 -18.80
N TYR A 105 -23.20 -11.72 -19.27
CA TYR A 105 -22.25 -12.45 -20.14
C TYR A 105 -21.58 -13.61 -19.39
N ARG A 106 -21.26 -13.41 -18.10
CA ARG A 106 -20.74 -14.49 -17.24
C ARG A 106 -21.75 -15.62 -17.07
N ALA A 107 -23.02 -15.30 -16.83
CA ALA A 107 -24.08 -16.30 -16.70
C ALA A 107 -24.27 -17.10 -18.00
N ILE A 108 -24.30 -16.41 -19.15
CA ILE A 108 -24.40 -17.04 -20.47
C ILE A 108 -23.22 -18.00 -20.72
N ARG A 109 -21.98 -17.62 -20.36
CA ARG A 109 -20.81 -18.50 -20.50
C ARG A 109 -20.90 -19.73 -19.61
N LYS A 110 -21.29 -19.55 -18.35
CA LYS A 110 -21.46 -20.66 -17.41
C LYS A 110 -22.53 -21.65 -17.88
N ASP A 111 -23.64 -21.15 -18.40
CA ASP A 111 -24.70 -22.01 -18.94
C ASP A 111 -24.30 -22.62 -20.30
N ALA A 112 -23.38 -22.00 -21.05
CA ALA A 112 -22.80 -22.57 -22.26
C ALA A 112 -21.81 -23.72 -21.98
N GLU A 113 -21.10 -23.69 -20.84
CA GLU A 113 -20.26 -24.82 -20.38
C GLU A 113 -21.09 -26.11 -20.19
N ALA A 114 -22.39 -25.99 -19.91
CA ALA A 114 -23.32 -27.11 -19.83
C ALA A 114 -23.77 -27.67 -21.20
N GLY A 115 -23.21 -27.19 -22.32
CA GLY A 115 -23.47 -27.72 -23.67
C GLY A 115 -24.78 -27.24 -24.32
N LEU A 116 -25.41 -26.18 -23.80
CA LEU A 116 -26.68 -25.67 -24.32
C LEU A 116 -26.50 -24.96 -25.69
N SER A 117 -27.49 -25.13 -26.58
CA SER A 117 -27.49 -24.45 -27.88
C SER A 117 -27.67 -22.93 -27.75
N LEU A 118 -27.14 -22.17 -28.72
CA LEU A 118 -27.29 -20.71 -28.80
C LEU A 118 -28.75 -20.23 -28.68
N ARG A 119 -29.70 -21.01 -29.24
CA ARG A 119 -31.15 -20.71 -29.18
C ARG A 119 -31.68 -20.87 -27.76
N HIS A 120 -31.27 -21.94 -27.07
CA HIS A 120 -31.70 -22.23 -25.72
C HIS A 120 -31.12 -21.20 -24.72
N LEU A 121 -29.86 -20.80 -24.88
CA LEU A 121 -29.22 -19.74 -24.09
C LEU A 121 -29.93 -18.39 -24.25
N ALA A 122 -30.30 -18.04 -25.49
CA ALA A 122 -31.04 -16.81 -25.78
C ALA A 122 -32.39 -16.77 -25.06
N GLN A 123 -33.13 -17.89 -25.10
CA GLN A 123 -34.43 -18.00 -24.43
C GLN A 123 -34.31 -17.97 -22.90
N ARG A 124 -33.35 -18.72 -22.34
CA ARG A 124 -33.13 -18.83 -20.90
C ARG A 124 -32.71 -17.51 -20.24
N HIS A 125 -31.90 -16.71 -20.93
CA HIS A 125 -31.43 -15.42 -20.44
C HIS A 125 -32.24 -14.22 -20.96
N GLY A 126 -33.30 -14.44 -21.75
CA GLY A 126 -34.15 -13.36 -22.28
C GLY A 126 -33.42 -12.40 -23.24
N VAL A 127 -32.43 -12.87 -23.99
CA VAL A 127 -31.57 -12.05 -24.85
C VAL A 127 -31.58 -12.52 -26.29
N SER A 128 -31.20 -11.63 -27.22
CA SER A 128 -31.04 -12.00 -28.63
C SER A 128 -29.88 -12.98 -28.85
N ARG A 129 -29.96 -13.81 -29.90
CA ARG A 129 -28.84 -14.67 -30.32
C ARG A 129 -27.56 -13.89 -30.64
N ARG A 130 -27.69 -12.62 -31.08
CA ARG A 130 -26.56 -11.72 -31.30
C ARG A 130 -25.85 -11.37 -29.99
N THR A 131 -26.60 -11.14 -28.92
CA THR A 131 -26.07 -10.89 -27.57
C THR A 131 -25.37 -12.12 -27.00
N VAL A 132 -25.93 -13.32 -27.21
CA VAL A 132 -25.28 -14.59 -26.79
C VAL A 132 -23.96 -14.77 -27.53
N ARG A 133 -23.92 -14.55 -28.84
CA ARG A 133 -22.68 -14.63 -29.62
C ARG A 133 -21.64 -13.61 -29.12
N ALA A 134 -22.05 -12.37 -28.90
CA ALA A 134 -21.18 -11.34 -28.32
C ALA A 134 -20.66 -11.73 -26.93
N ALA A 135 -21.48 -12.35 -26.10
CA ALA A 135 -21.07 -12.85 -24.79
C ALA A 135 -20.02 -13.96 -24.88
N LEU A 136 -20.14 -14.87 -25.85
CA LEU A 136 -19.18 -15.95 -26.06
C LEU A 136 -17.87 -15.46 -26.68
N THR A 137 -17.92 -14.46 -27.57
CA THR A 137 -16.72 -13.96 -28.29
C THR A 137 -16.00 -12.80 -27.61
N ALA A 138 -16.63 -12.09 -26.67
CA ALA A 138 -16.02 -10.94 -26.02
C ALA A 138 -14.72 -11.31 -25.27
N VAL A 139 -13.65 -10.55 -25.45
CA VAL A 139 -12.47 -10.68 -24.58
C VAL A 139 -12.78 -9.98 -23.26
N MET A 140 -13.49 -10.68 -22.36
CA MET A 140 -13.73 -10.18 -21.02
C MET A 140 -12.50 -10.48 -20.17
N PRO A 141 -11.99 -9.52 -19.37
CA PRO A 141 -10.97 -9.85 -18.39
C PRO A 141 -11.51 -11.01 -17.55
N PRO A 142 -10.67 -12.04 -17.25
CA PRO A 142 -11.09 -13.10 -16.36
C PRO A 142 -11.66 -12.44 -15.11
N ALA A 143 -12.75 -13.00 -14.58
CA ALA A 143 -13.27 -12.56 -13.29
C ALA A 143 -12.06 -12.50 -12.38
N ARG A 144 -11.73 -11.30 -11.87
CA ARG A 144 -10.65 -11.18 -10.90
C ARG A 144 -11.13 -11.98 -9.69
N GLU A 145 -10.77 -13.25 -9.63
CA GLU A 145 -10.55 -13.93 -8.38
C GLU A 145 -9.48 -13.08 -7.73
N ARG A 146 -9.92 -12.18 -6.86
CA ARG A 146 -8.99 -11.56 -5.92
C ARG A 146 -8.36 -12.77 -5.25
N PRO A 147 -7.03 -12.97 -5.36
CA PRO A 147 -6.37 -14.01 -4.60
C PRO A 147 -6.93 -13.95 -3.20
N SER A 148 -7.35 -15.11 -2.67
CA SER A 148 -7.91 -15.25 -1.33
C SER A 148 -7.29 -14.21 -0.41
N HIS A 149 -8.15 -13.47 0.27
CA HIS A 149 -7.92 -12.21 0.99
C HIS A 149 -6.90 -12.31 2.15
N TYR A 150 -5.88 -13.15 2.08
CA TYR A 150 -4.89 -13.38 3.10
C TYR A 150 -3.54 -13.75 2.47
N ARG A 151 -2.94 -12.84 1.69
CA ARG A 151 -1.48 -12.79 1.76
C ARG A 151 -1.15 -12.27 3.16
N LYS A 152 -0.69 -13.16 4.04
CA LYS A 152 -0.02 -12.74 5.28
C LYS A 152 1.01 -11.70 4.86
N THR A 153 0.86 -10.44 5.28
CA THR A 153 1.90 -9.44 5.03
C THR A 153 3.13 -9.94 5.78
N PRO A 154 4.18 -10.42 5.08
CA PRO A 154 5.29 -11.11 5.74
C PRO A 154 5.94 -10.23 6.81
N VAL A 155 5.94 -8.91 6.56
CA VAL A 155 6.44 -7.89 7.48
C VAL A 155 5.62 -7.81 8.77
N ILE A 156 4.29 -7.91 8.75
CA ILE A 156 3.49 -7.89 9.99
C ILE A 156 3.67 -9.21 10.76
N ALA A 157 3.81 -10.32 10.03
CA ALA A 157 4.00 -11.64 10.65
C ALA A 157 5.27 -11.70 11.50
N SER A 158 6.39 -11.11 11.04
CA SER A 158 7.65 -11.12 11.78
C SER A 158 7.58 -10.32 13.09
N VAL A 159 6.88 -9.18 13.11
CA VAL A 159 6.77 -8.32 14.30
C VAL A 159 5.54 -8.55 15.16
N ARG A 160 4.75 -9.59 14.85
CA ARG A 160 3.49 -9.87 15.54
C ARG A 160 3.67 -10.01 17.05
N HIS A 161 4.77 -10.64 17.47
CA HIS A 161 5.11 -10.85 18.88
C HIS A 161 5.35 -9.56 19.67
N ILE A 162 5.76 -8.47 19.01
CA ILE A 162 5.92 -7.14 19.62
C ILE A 162 4.58 -6.40 19.63
N ILE A 163 3.87 -6.43 18.49
CA ILE A 163 2.65 -5.63 18.30
C ILE A 163 1.48 -6.16 19.14
N VAL A 164 1.29 -7.48 19.21
CA VAL A 164 0.11 -8.08 19.86
C VAL A 164 0.00 -7.69 21.35
N PRO A 165 1.07 -7.80 22.17
CA PRO A 165 1.04 -7.32 23.56
C PRO A 165 0.64 -5.83 23.68
N MET A 166 1.15 -4.97 22.80
CA MET A 166 0.80 -3.54 22.82
C MET A 166 -0.66 -3.30 22.43
N ILE A 167 -1.19 -4.07 21.47
CA ILE A 167 -2.62 -4.03 21.12
C ILE A 167 -3.47 -4.45 22.31
N THR A 168 -3.08 -5.51 23.05
CA THR A 168 -3.84 -5.97 24.23
C THR A 168 -3.83 -4.96 25.38
N GLN A 169 -2.82 -4.10 25.45
CA GLN A 169 -2.73 -2.97 26.39
C GLN A 169 -3.43 -1.70 25.88
N ASP A 170 -4.18 -1.81 24.78
CA ASP A 170 -4.90 -0.72 24.10
C ASP A 170 -4.03 0.47 23.65
N VAL A 171 -2.72 0.27 23.48
CA VAL A 171 -1.80 1.30 23.00
C VAL A 171 -2.20 1.78 21.59
N SER A 172 -2.18 3.09 21.37
CA SER A 172 -2.60 3.68 20.09
C SER A 172 -1.73 3.18 18.93
N ALA A 173 -2.32 3.03 17.73
CA ALA A 173 -1.57 2.59 16.55
C ALA A 173 -0.38 3.53 16.21
N LYS A 174 -0.49 4.82 16.56
CA LYS A 174 0.57 5.82 16.36
C LYS A 174 1.73 5.58 17.32
N ASP A 175 1.45 5.22 18.57
CA ASP A 175 2.50 4.97 19.56
C ASP A 175 3.16 3.62 19.31
N ILE A 176 2.39 2.58 18.95
CA ILE A 176 2.95 1.30 18.47
C ILE A 176 3.92 1.54 17.31
N TRP A 177 3.53 2.38 16.34
CA TRP A 177 4.39 2.72 15.21
C TRP A 177 5.70 3.40 15.64
N LYS A 178 5.64 4.34 16.58
CA LYS A 178 6.82 5.02 17.13
C LYS A 178 7.72 4.04 17.88
N THR A 179 7.19 3.20 18.76
CA THR A 179 7.94 2.19 19.50
C THR A 179 8.65 1.22 18.55
N LEU A 180 7.98 0.78 17.48
CA LEU A 180 8.60 -0.08 16.47
C LEU A 180 9.80 0.60 15.78
N MET A 181 9.69 1.88 15.46
CA MET A 181 10.79 2.63 14.84
C MET A 181 11.92 2.96 15.81
N ASP A 182 11.57 3.47 16.99
CA ASP A 182 12.49 4.04 17.95
C ASP A 182 13.24 2.95 18.73
N ASP A 183 12.53 1.93 19.22
CA ASP A 183 13.09 0.91 20.10
C ASP A 183 13.55 -0.34 19.34
N HIS A 184 12.78 -0.76 18.33
CA HIS A 184 13.07 -1.99 17.59
C HIS A 184 13.79 -1.77 16.26
N GLY A 185 13.84 -0.51 15.77
CA GLY A 185 14.42 -0.23 14.46
C GLY A 185 13.69 -1.00 13.33
N ILE A 186 12.37 -1.07 13.39
CA ILE A 186 11.56 -1.73 12.35
C ILE A 186 10.68 -0.69 11.68
N SER A 187 10.72 -0.66 10.35
CA SER A 187 9.92 0.28 9.57
C SER A 187 8.78 -0.42 8.87
N ILE A 188 7.58 0.03 9.22
CA ILE A 188 6.33 -0.45 8.65
C ILE A 188 5.52 0.77 8.29
N SER A 189 4.87 0.76 7.12
CA SER A 189 3.95 1.82 6.77
C SER A 189 2.85 1.93 7.82
N PHE A 190 2.63 3.15 8.33
CA PHE A 190 1.57 3.42 9.30
C PHE A 190 0.20 2.97 8.82
N SER A 191 -0.10 3.11 7.52
CA SER A 191 -1.37 2.64 6.93
C SER A 191 -1.57 1.13 7.10
N THR A 192 -0.50 0.35 6.93
CA THR A 192 -0.50 -1.10 7.04
C THR A 192 -0.65 -1.54 8.49
N LEU A 193 0.07 -0.88 9.40
CA LEU A 193 -0.07 -1.11 10.84
C LEU A 193 -1.46 -0.73 11.35
N ASN A 194 -1.97 0.45 10.99
CA ASN A 194 -3.28 0.93 11.43
C ASN A 194 -4.41 0.04 10.93
N ALA A 195 -4.33 -0.45 9.69
CA ALA A 195 -5.28 -1.43 9.17
C ALA A 195 -5.23 -2.74 9.98
N TYR A 196 -4.03 -3.22 10.32
CA TYR A 196 -3.86 -4.42 11.13
C TYR A 196 -4.43 -4.24 12.57
N VAL A 197 -4.05 -3.17 13.26
CA VAL A 197 -4.54 -2.85 14.61
C VAL A 197 -6.05 -2.71 14.61
N ARG A 198 -6.62 -2.01 13.62
CA ARG A 198 -8.08 -1.87 13.47
C ARG A 198 -8.75 -3.23 13.33
N ASN A 199 -8.26 -4.09 12.44
CA ASN A 199 -8.84 -5.42 12.22
C ASN A 199 -8.78 -6.31 13.48
N GLN A 200 -7.70 -6.21 14.25
CA GLN A 200 -7.56 -6.93 15.53
C GLN A 200 -8.57 -6.41 16.58
N ARG A 201 -8.71 -5.10 16.72
CA ARG A 201 -9.60 -4.47 17.71
C ARG A 201 -11.08 -4.65 17.39
N THR A 202 -11.47 -4.58 16.12
CA THR A 202 -12.86 -4.79 15.71
C THR A 202 -13.28 -6.26 15.77
N GLY A 203 -12.42 -7.16 16.28
CA GLY A 203 -12.70 -8.59 16.35
C GLY A 203 -13.00 -9.20 15.00
N TYR A 204 -12.49 -8.61 13.90
CA TYR A 204 -12.68 -9.14 12.56
C TYR A 204 -11.87 -10.44 12.46
N ARG A 205 -12.45 -11.53 12.97
CA ARG A 205 -12.12 -12.89 12.59
C ARG A 205 -12.46 -12.98 11.10
N GLY A 206 -11.46 -12.75 10.25
CA GLY A 206 -11.50 -13.39 8.95
C GLY A 206 -11.74 -14.89 9.14
N PRO A 207 -12.36 -15.58 8.17
CA PRO A 207 -12.70 -16.99 8.30
C PRO A 207 -11.47 -17.76 8.80
N THR A 208 -11.64 -18.44 9.93
CA THR A 208 -10.63 -19.34 10.50
C THR A 208 -10.18 -20.28 9.39
N PRO A 209 -8.86 -20.36 9.07
CA PRO A 209 -8.40 -21.32 8.08
C PRO A 209 -8.76 -22.73 8.56
N PRO A 210 -9.13 -23.65 7.65
CA PRO A 210 -9.24 -25.05 8.02
C PRO A 210 -7.91 -25.48 8.64
N ILE A 211 -8.00 -26.14 9.79
CA ILE A 211 -6.89 -26.86 10.41
C ILE A 211 -6.51 -27.93 9.39
N CYS A 212 -5.28 -27.88 8.88
CA CYS A 212 -4.70 -28.96 8.09
C CYS A 212 -4.51 -30.19 8.98
#